data_AF-K1TQW0-F1
#
_entry.id   AF-K1TQW0-F1
#
_cell.length_a   1.000
_cell.length_b   1.000
_cell.length_c   1.000
_cell.angle_alpha   90.00
_cell.angle_beta   90.00
_cell.angle_gamma   90.00
#
_symmetry.space_group_name_H-M   'P 1'
#
loop_
_entity.id
_entity.type
_entity.pdbx_description
1 polymer ?
#
loop_
_entity_poly.entity_id
_entity_poly.type
_entity_poly.pdbx_seq_one_letter_code
_entity_poly.pdbx_strand_id
1 'polypeptide(L)'
;MEVANEMYKNGINYFAVSSLEEAQSFRKVNKDAPLLCLHPVHLSRIEEAKRLNLTIAVNELDYLKRLLDLNIDCNFKVHLQIDTGFNRLGFKDKD
;
A
#
# COMPACT_ATOMS: atom_id res chain seq x y z
N MET A 1 7.29 -0.56 -16.50
CA MET A 1 6.24 0.44 -16.11
C MET A 1 5.66 1.21 -17.27
N GLU A 2 6.18 1.04 -18.48
CA GLU A 2 5.87 1.88 -19.65
C GLU A 2 4.38 1.91 -20.02
N VAL A 3 3.64 0.84 -19.74
CA VAL A 3 2.20 0.75 -20.01
C VAL A 3 1.30 1.40 -18.95
N ALA A 4 1.83 1.80 -17.79
CA ALA A 4 1.02 2.24 -16.65
C ALA A 4 0.21 3.51 -16.97
N ASN A 5 0.80 4.46 -17.69
CA ASN A 5 0.10 5.68 -18.10
C ASN A 5 -1.02 5.40 -19.10
N GLU A 6 -0.80 4.48 -20.04
CA GLU A 6 -1.83 4.11 -21.00
C GLU A 6 -2.97 3.36 -20.32
N MET A 7 -2.66 2.42 -19.43
CA MET A 7 -3.64 1.72 -18.60
C MET A 7 -4.49 2.69 -17.76
N TYR A 8 -3.85 3.70 -17.13
CA TYR A 8 -4.56 4.70 -16.34
C TYR A 8 -5.52 5.54 -17.19
N LYS A 9 -5.08 5.99 -18.37
CA LYS A 9 -5.94 6.73 -19.33
C LYS A 9 -7.13 5.89 -19.80
N ASN A 10 -6.96 4.58 -19.91
CA ASN A 10 -8.00 3.64 -20.33
C ASN A 10 -8.87 3.12 -19.15
N GLY A 11 -8.84 3.80 -18.00
CA GLY A 11 -9.80 3.58 -16.91
C GLY A 11 -9.37 2.60 -15.83
N ILE A 12 -8.12 2.11 -15.85
CA ILE A 12 -7.58 1.42 -14.67
C ILE A 12 -7.56 2.40 -13.50
N ASN A 13 -8.19 2.00 -12.40
CA ASN A 13 -8.42 2.86 -11.24
C ASN A 13 -7.51 2.53 -10.04
N TYR A 14 -6.70 1.49 -10.12
CA TYR A 14 -5.70 1.13 -9.11
C TYR A 14 -4.55 0.33 -9.71
N PHE A 15 -3.35 0.56 -9.19
CA PHE A 15 -2.16 -0.24 -9.48
C PHE A 15 -1.63 -0.87 -8.20
N ALA A 16 -0.94 -1.99 -8.34
CA ALA A 16 -0.29 -2.67 -7.25
C ALA A 16 1.21 -2.83 -7.50
N VAL A 17 2.00 -2.65 -6.45
CA VAL A 17 3.45 -2.88 -6.41
C VAL A 17 3.79 -3.73 -5.19
N SER A 18 5.00 -4.28 -5.16
CA SER A 18 5.47 -5.15 -4.10
C SER A 18 6.33 -4.44 -3.05
N SER A 19 6.89 -3.28 -3.36
CA SER A 19 7.80 -2.54 -2.47
C SER A 19 7.70 -1.02 -2.60
N LEU A 20 8.34 -0.30 -1.67
CA LEU A 20 8.48 1.16 -1.74
C LEU A 20 9.34 1.60 -2.94
N GLU A 21 10.38 0.83 -3.27
CA GLU A 21 11.27 1.14 -4.40
C GLU A 21 10.52 1.04 -5.73
N GLU A 22 9.63 0.06 -5.86
CA GLU A 22 8.71 -0.02 -6.99
C GLU A 22 7.71 1.13 -6.95
N ALA A 23 7.18 1.50 -5.78
CA ALA A 23 6.27 2.65 -5.67
C ALA A 23 6.95 3.96 -6.11
N GLN A 24 8.18 4.21 -5.67
CA GLN A 24 8.98 5.35 -6.11
C GLN A 24 9.20 5.33 -7.63
N SER A 25 9.55 4.17 -8.17
CA SER A 25 9.73 3.99 -9.62
C SER A 25 8.42 4.24 -10.38
N PHE A 26 7.28 3.82 -9.81
CA PHE A 26 5.95 4.05 -10.39
C PHE A 26 5.65 5.54 -10.44
N ARG A 27 5.92 6.26 -9.34
CA ARG A 27 5.68 7.71 -9.25
C ARG A 27 6.54 8.56 -10.17
N LYS A 28 7.66 8.03 -10.68
CA LYS A 28 8.43 8.67 -11.76
C LYS A 28 7.68 8.62 -13.10
N VAL A 29 6.82 7.62 -13.31
CA VAL A 29 6.07 7.41 -14.56
C VAL A 29 4.65 7.98 -14.45
N ASN A 30 3.95 7.73 -13.34
CA ASN A 30 2.58 8.17 -13.11
C ASN A 30 2.41 8.71 -11.68
N LYS A 31 2.06 9.99 -11.56
CA LYS A 31 1.96 10.69 -10.27
C LYS A 31 0.61 10.54 -9.58
N ASP A 32 -0.45 10.26 -10.34
CA ASP A 32 -1.83 10.49 -9.90
C ASP A 32 -2.58 9.19 -9.61
N ALA A 33 -2.23 8.10 -10.30
CA ALA A 33 -2.97 6.85 -10.20
C ALA A 33 -2.91 6.28 -8.77
N PRO A 34 -4.05 5.80 -8.23
CA PRO A 34 -4.05 5.10 -6.95
C PRO A 34 -3.12 3.89 -6.99
N LEU A 35 -2.33 3.73 -5.92
CA LEU A 35 -1.25 2.76 -5.86
C LEU A 35 -1.26 2.05 -4.51
N LEU A 36 -1.21 0.73 -4.53
CA LEU A 36 -1.17 -0.14 -3.36
C LEU A 36 0.18 -0.86 -3.31
N CYS A 37 0.84 -0.84 -2.16
CA CYS A 37 1.93 -1.76 -1.85
C CYS A 37 1.37 -3.00 -1.17
N LEU A 38 1.52 -4.16 -1.83
CA LEU A 38 0.96 -5.43 -1.38
C LEU A 38 1.68 -6.03 -0.18
N HIS A 39 2.95 -5.64 0.06
CA HIS A 39 3.65 -6.00 1.28
C HIS A 39 3.55 -4.87 2.31
N PRO A 40 3.48 -5.18 3.62
CA PRO A 40 3.55 -4.19 4.67
C PRO A 40 4.85 -3.36 4.54
N VAL A 41 4.71 -2.05 4.71
CA VAL A 41 5.85 -1.13 4.69
C VAL A 41 6.46 -1.09 6.09
N HIS A 42 7.78 -1.05 6.22
CA HIS A 42 8.37 -0.91 7.56
C HIS A 42 7.96 0.43 8.20
N LEU A 43 7.62 0.42 9.50
CA LEU A 43 7.10 1.61 10.21
C LEU A 43 8.01 2.84 10.11
N SER A 44 9.33 2.64 10.08
CA SER A 44 10.31 3.73 9.92
C SER A 44 10.24 4.44 8.55
N ARG A 45 9.53 3.86 7.58
CA ARG A 45 9.39 4.38 6.21
C ARG A 45 7.96 4.84 5.87
N ILE A 46 7.08 4.93 6.86
CA ILE A 46 5.69 5.37 6.64
C ILE A 46 5.62 6.79 6.09
N GLU A 47 6.48 7.70 6.54
CA GLU A 47 6.56 9.06 5.97
C GLU A 47 6.96 9.08 4.50
N GLU A 48 7.72 8.08 4.05
CA GLU A 48 8.02 7.89 2.64
C GLU A 48 6.78 7.42 1.86
N ALA A 49 6.05 6.44 2.40
CA ALA A 49 4.80 5.95 1.82
C ALA A 49 3.75 7.07 1.69
N LYS A 50 3.62 7.92 2.71
CA LYS A 50 2.75 9.11 2.72
C LYS A 50 3.10 10.07 1.59
N ARG A 51 4.37 10.44 1.46
CA ARG A 51 4.84 11.34 0.38
C ARG A 51 4.56 10.80 -1.02
N LEU A 52 4.50 9.48 -1.18
CA LEU A 52 4.16 8.83 -2.43
C LEU A 52 2.65 8.66 -2.65
N ASN A 53 1.79 9.13 -1.74
CA ASN A 53 0.34 8.86 -1.73
C ASN A 53 0.05 7.36 -1.94
N LEU A 54 0.82 6.53 -1.23
CA LEU A 54 0.79 5.09 -1.34
C LEU A 54 -0.22 4.53 -0.34
N THR A 55 -1.08 3.64 -0.81
CA THR A 55 -1.87 2.79 0.08
C THR A 55 -1.02 1.62 0.52
N ILE A 56 -1.02 1.32 1.81
CA ILE A 56 -0.22 0.20 2.34
C ILE A 56 -1.11 -0.95 2.77
N ALA A 57 -0.61 -2.16 2.60
CA ALA A 57 -1.21 -3.34 3.20
C ALA A 57 -0.95 -3.38 4.71
N VAL A 58 -1.97 -3.76 5.46
CA VAL A 58 -1.91 -4.12 6.88
C VAL A 58 -2.34 -5.57 6.97
N ASN A 59 -1.47 -6.41 7.52
CA ASN A 59 -1.65 -7.86 7.55
C ASN A 59 -1.90 -8.43 8.96
N GLU A 60 -1.70 -7.63 10.01
CA GLU A 60 -1.89 -8.07 11.39
C GLU A 60 -2.22 -6.89 12.33
N LEU A 61 -2.82 -7.21 13.47
CA LEU A 61 -3.31 -6.21 14.42
C LEU A 61 -2.18 -5.47 15.13
N ASP A 62 -1.07 -6.15 15.46
CA ASP A 62 0.08 -5.51 16.11
C ASP A 62 0.68 -4.40 15.23
N TYR A 63 0.89 -4.71 13.94
CA TYR A 63 1.36 -3.74 12.97
C TYR A 63 0.39 -2.55 12.86
N LEU A 64 -0.93 -2.78 12.82
CA LEU A 64 -1.93 -1.70 12.79
C LEU A 64 -1.84 -0.81 14.03
N LYS A 65 -1.74 -1.39 15.23
CA LYS A 65 -1.62 -0.63 16.48
C LYS A 65 -0.38 0.26 16.46
N ARG A 66 0.77 -0.32 16.12
CA ARG A 66 2.03 0.43 16.04
C ARG A 66 2.02 1.49 14.95
N LEU A 67 1.29 1.26 13.86
CA LEU A 67 1.08 2.25 12.80
C LEU A 67 0.23 3.43 13.30
N LEU A 68 -0.82 3.16 14.07
CA LEU A 68 -1.67 4.21 14.66
C LEU A 68 -0.90 5.06 15.69
N ASP A 69 0.05 4.47 16.42
CA ASP A 69 0.93 5.19 17.37
C ASP A 69 1.83 6.23 16.70
N LEU A 70 2.01 6.17 15.37
CA LEU A 70 2.79 7.15 14.60
C LEU A 70 2.04 8.47 14.35
N ASN A 71 0.84 8.66 14.91
CA ASN A 71 -0.01 9.83 14.67
C ASN A 71 -0.21 10.11 13.16
N ILE A 72 -0.46 9.06 12.39
CA ILE A 72 -0.81 9.17 10.97
C ILE A 72 -2.13 9.93 10.81
N ASP A 73 -2.17 10.87 9.86
CA ASP A 73 -3.39 11.62 9.57
C ASP A 73 -4.48 10.73 8.97
N CYS A 74 -5.73 11.19 9.06
CA CYS A 74 -6.90 10.47 8.55
C CYS A 74 -6.94 10.29 7.02
N ASN A 75 -6.02 10.89 6.27
CA ASN A 75 -5.93 10.75 4.82
C ASN A 75 -4.98 9.63 4.39
N PHE A 76 -4.24 9.02 5.32
CA PHE A 76 -3.34 7.91 5.02
C PHE A 76 -4.11 6.61 4.78
N LYS A 77 -4.15 6.17 3.52
CA LYS A 77 -4.92 4.99 3.10
C LYS A 77 -4.25 3.68 3.48
N VAL A 78 -5.02 2.75 4.02
CA VAL A 78 -4.59 1.39 4.33
C VAL A 78 -5.59 0.37 3.77
N HIS A 79 -5.11 -0.79 3.35
CA HIS A 79 -5.93 -1.95 3.00
C HIS A 79 -5.63 -3.09 3.97
N LEU A 80 -6.66 -3.63 4.62
CA LEU A 80 -6.53 -4.82 5.46
C LEU A 80 -6.48 -6.07 4.57
N GLN A 81 -5.45 -6.87 4.71
CA GLN A 81 -5.34 -8.15 4.00
C GLN A 81 -5.96 -9.26 4.85
N ILE A 82 -6.90 -10.00 4.28
CA ILE A 82 -7.51 -11.16 4.96
C ILE A 82 -6.88 -12.42 4.40
N ASP A 83 -6.35 -13.28 5.26
CA ASP A 83 -5.82 -14.57 4.85
C ASP A 83 -6.95 -15.59 4.84
N THR A 84 -7.36 -15.99 3.63
CA THR A 84 -8.44 -16.95 3.42
C THR A 84 -7.93 -18.36 3.13
N GLY A 85 -6.64 -18.65 3.35
CA GLY A 85 -6.07 -20.00 3.21
C GLY A 85 -4.70 -20.09 2.53
N PHE A 86 -4.18 -19.00 1.95
CA PHE A 86 -2.84 -19.01 1.32
C PHE A 86 -1.71 -19.00 2.37
N ASN A 87 -2.02 -18.70 3.64
CA ASN A 87 -1.10 -18.82 4.78
C ASN A 87 0.19 -18.01 4.64
N ARG A 88 0.14 -16.88 3.93
CA ARG A 88 1.30 -16.04 3.65
C ARG A 88 1.25 -14.70 4.38
N LEU A 89 0.19 -13.92 4.15
CA LEU A 89 -0.04 -12.61 4.76
C LEU A 89 -1.54 -12.40 4.95
N GLY A 90 -1.91 -11.79 6.07
CA GLY A 90 -3.26 -11.32 6.33
C GLY A 90 -3.80 -11.77 7.67
N PHE A 91 -4.86 -11.10 8.12
CA PHE A 91 -5.63 -11.45 9.29
C PHE A 91 -6.26 -12.83 9.07
N LYS A 92 -5.97 -13.76 9.97
CA LYS A 92 -6.54 -15.11 9.97
C LYS A 92 -7.72 -15.23 10.92
N ASP A 93 -7.66 -14.47 12.01
CA ASP A 93 -8.70 -14.52 13.03
C ASP A 93 -9.89 -13.66 12.62
N LYS A 94 -11.08 -14.16 12.92
CA LYS A 94 -12.34 -13.45 12.72
C LYS A 94 -12.78 -12.72 13.99
N ASP A 95 -12.19 -13.08 15.13
CA ASP A 95 -12.42 -12.49 16.45
C ASP A 95 -11.37 -11.42 16.78
#